data_AF-A0A2H5YTD0-F1
#
_entry.id   AF-A0A2H5YTD0-F1
#
_cell.length_a   1.000
_cell.length_b   1.000
_cell.length_c   1.000
_cell.angle_alpha   90.00
_cell.angle_beta   90.00
_cell.angle_gamma   90.00
#
_symmetry.space_group_name_H-M   'P 1'
#
loop_
_entity.id
_entity.type
_entity.pdbx_description
1 polymer ?
#
loop_
_entity_poly.entity_id
_entity_poly.type
_entity_poly.pdbx_seq_one_letter_code
_entity_poly.pdbx_strand_id
1 'polypeptide(L)'
;MLASGPGLIDFCLASDDLPGEIDRLRSRGLPYQGPGDGSRRRPDGQLVQWRSATPADERTGALPFLIQDVTPRELRVPGGEQARHPRRVVGLAAVMVAVSNLESAIAEYRALLGTRELERGEDVELQVTTATFLLGPHRIVLAQPSGSDSPAARRIRLRGDGPLQVALLVEGLAEPRRLEIDGARFVLLPA
;
A
#
# COMPACT_ATOMS: atom_id res chain seq x y z
N MET A 1 18.03 9.76 -4.80
CA MET A 1 18.11 10.35 -3.45
C MET A 1 16.72 10.90 -3.13
N LEU A 2 16.06 10.43 -2.07
CA LEU A 2 14.69 10.85 -1.75
C LEU A 2 14.72 12.30 -1.28
N ALA A 3 14.36 13.25 -2.16
CA ALA A 3 14.45 14.68 -1.90
C ALA A 3 13.68 15.13 -0.64
N SER A 4 12.70 14.33 -0.18
CA SER A 4 11.85 14.64 0.97
C SER A 4 12.22 13.90 2.27
N GLY A 5 13.31 13.12 2.29
CA GLY A 5 13.76 12.34 3.45
C GLY A 5 13.15 10.93 3.54
N PRO A 6 13.45 10.16 4.61
CA PRO A 6 12.93 8.80 4.80
C PRO A 6 11.41 8.77 5.07
N GLY A 7 10.77 7.61 4.84
CA GLY A 7 9.35 7.40 5.08
C GLY A 7 8.73 6.37 4.12
N LEU A 8 7.42 6.13 4.25
CA LEU A 8 6.66 5.28 3.33
C LEU A 8 6.51 5.97 1.96
N ILE A 9 6.87 5.26 0.90
CA ILE A 9 6.89 5.79 -0.47
C ILE A 9 5.70 5.27 -1.26
N ASP A 10 5.55 3.95 -1.30
CA ASP A 10 4.63 3.26 -2.19
C ASP A 10 4.21 1.91 -1.59
N PHE A 11 3.24 1.27 -2.21
CA PHE A 11 2.73 -0.06 -1.89
C PHE A 11 2.26 -0.74 -3.18
N CYS A 12 2.12 -2.06 -3.14
CA CYS A 12 1.76 -2.83 -4.33
C CYS A 12 0.66 -3.85 -4.07
N LEU A 13 -0.08 -4.16 -5.13
CA LEU A 13 -1.00 -5.30 -5.16
C LEU A 13 -0.43 -6.36 -6.09
N ALA A 14 -0.45 -7.62 -5.62
CA ALA A 14 -0.07 -8.75 -6.45
C ALA A 14 -1.22 -9.09 -7.42
N SER A 15 -0.86 -9.48 -8.65
CA SER A 15 -1.79 -9.99 -9.65
C SER A 15 -1.26 -11.30 -10.24
N ASP A 16 -2.15 -12.26 -10.44
CA ASP A 16 -1.88 -13.50 -11.17
C ASP A 16 -2.07 -13.35 -12.69
N ASP A 17 -2.76 -12.28 -13.13
CA ASP A 17 -3.05 -11.93 -14.52
C ASP A 17 -2.93 -10.41 -14.71
N LEU A 18 -1.69 -9.92 -14.81
CA LEU A 18 -1.44 -8.49 -14.94
C LEU A 18 -1.98 -7.90 -16.25
N PRO A 19 -1.85 -8.55 -17.43
CA PRO A 19 -2.46 -8.04 -18.66
C PRO A 19 -3.98 -7.89 -18.55
N GLY A 20 -4.67 -8.91 -18.01
CA GLY A 20 -6.11 -8.84 -17.82
C GLY A 20 -6.53 -7.78 -16.81
N GLU A 21 -5.75 -7.54 -15.75
CA GLU A 21 -6.03 -6.41 -14.85
C GLU A 21 -5.85 -5.06 -15.53
N ILE A 22 -4.80 -4.86 -16.33
CA ILE A 22 -4.61 -3.59 -17.05
C ILE A 22 -5.80 -3.29 -17.96
N ASP A 23 -6.29 -4.30 -18.68
CA ASP A 23 -7.45 -4.13 -19.56
C ASP A 23 -8.75 -3.88 -18.76
N ARG A 24 -8.96 -4.59 -17.64
CA ARG A 24 -10.09 -4.34 -16.73
C ARG A 24 -10.07 -2.92 -16.19
N LEU A 25 -8.92 -2.45 -15.71
CA LEU A 25 -8.78 -1.10 -15.15
C LEU A 25 -8.97 -0.02 -16.22
N ARG A 26 -8.43 -0.22 -17.44
CA ARG A 26 -8.69 0.66 -18.58
C ARG A 26 -10.18 0.75 -18.89
N SER A 27 -10.90 -0.37 -18.91
CA SER A 27 -12.36 -0.40 -19.16
C SER A 27 -13.18 0.33 -18.09
N ARG A 28 -12.63 0.49 -16.88
CA ARG A 28 -13.24 1.23 -15.76
C ARG A 28 -12.77 2.68 -15.68
N GLY A 29 -12.05 3.16 -16.70
CA GLY A 29 -11.55 4.54 -16.75
C GLY A 29 -10.32 4.80 -15.88
N LEU A 30 -9.63 3.75 -15.40
CA LEU A 30 -8.44 3.86 -14.56
C LEU A 30 -7.22 3.24 -15.28
N PRO A 31 -6.64 3.89 -16.29
CA PRO A 31 -5.55 3.31 -17.07
C PRO A 31 -4.29 3.13 -16.22
N TYR A 32 -3.67 1.95 -16.34
CA TYR A 32 -2.34 1.66 -15.84
C TYR A 32 -1.35 1.54 -17.01
N GLN A 33 -0.13 2.03 -16.80
CA GLN A 33 0.98 1.94 -17.73
C GLN A 33 1.74 0.63 -17.53
N GLY A 34 2.15 -0.03 -18.61
CA GLY A 34 2.85 -1.32 -18.58
C GLY A 34 2.12 -2.41 -19.39
N PRO A 35 2.44 -3.70 -19.16
CA PRO A 35 3.39 -4.20 -18.17
C PRO A 35 4.85 -3.95 -18.58
N GLY A 36 5.70 -3.53 -17.64
CA GLY A 36 7.16 -3.47 -17.80
C GLY A 36 7.84 -4.65 -17.10
N ASP A 37 8.88 -5.21 -17.71
CA ASP A 37 9.66 -6.32 -17.13
C ASP A 37 10.69 -5.81 -16.11
N GLY A 38 10.81 -6.51 -14.99
CA GLY A 38 11.81 -6.28 -13.95
C GLY A 38 12.56 -7.56 -13.60
N SER A 39 13.84 -7.43 -13.22
CA SER A 39 14.63 -8.56 -12.76
C SER A 39 15.72 -8.17 -11.78
N ARG A 40 16.16 -9.15 -10.97
CA ARG A 40 17.30 -9.01 -10.07
C ARG A 40 17.99 -10.36 -9.89
N ARG A 41 19.33 -10.36 -9.93
CA ARG A 41 20.12 -11.53 -9.55
C ARG A 41 20.32 -11.57 -8.04
N ARG A 42 20.04 -12.72 -7.43
CA ARG A 42 20.28 -12.99 -6.01
C ARG A 42 21.77 -13.28 -5.75
N PRO A 43 22.25 -13.16 -4.49
CA PRO A 43 23.62 -13.51 -4.14
C PRO A 43 24.01 -14.96 -4.45
N ASP A 44 23.04 -15.89 -4.47
CA ASP A 44 23.21 -17.29 -4.83
C ASP A 44 23.18 -17.55 -6.35
N GLY A 45 23.15 -16.49 -7.18
CA GLY A 45 23.18 -16.57 -8.63
C GLY A 45 21.82 -16.74 -9.30
N GLN A 46 20.76 -17.04 -8.56
CA GLN A 46 19.41 -17.22 -9.13
C GLN A 46 18.87 -15.90 -9.70
N LEU A 47 18.20 -15.98 -10.86
CA LEU A 47 17.52 -14.84 -11.47
C LEU A 47 16.07 -14.79 -10.98
N VAL A 48 15.66 -13.64 -10.44
CA VAL A 48 14.27 -13.35 -10.07
C VAL A 48 13.70 -12.41 -11.12
N GLN A 49 12.49 -12.68 -11.61
CA GLN A 49 11.81 -11.89 -12.64
C GLN A 49 10.36 -11.60 -12.26
N TRP A 50 9.90 -10.40 -12.59
CA TRP A 50 8.52 -9.97 -12.40
C TRP A 50 8.11 -9.02 -13.53
N ARG A 51 6.81 -8.76 -13.63
CA ARG A 51 6.23 -7.68 -14.42
C ARG A 51 5.53 -6.69 -13.50
N SER A 52 5.52 -5.43 -13.87
CA SER A 52 4.83 -4.38 -13.12
C SER A 52 4.02 -3.46 -14.01
N ALA A 53 2.92 -2.94 -13.49
CA ALA A 53 2.16 -1.86 -14.09
C ALA A 53 1.93 -0.75 -13.08
N THR A 54 2.09 0.50 -13.48
CA THR A 54 1.97 1.67 -12.60
C THR A 54 0.74 2.48 -12.96
N PRO A 55 0.11 3.17 -11.99
CA PRO A 55 -0.89 4.18 -12.31
C PRO A 55 -0.26 5.33 -13.12
N ALA A 56 -1.08 6.27 -13.59
CA ALA A 56 -0.57 7.52 -14.16
C ALA A 56 0.36 8.26 -13.17
N ASP A 57 1.31 9.03 -13.69
CA ASP A 57 2.36 9.69 -12.89
C ASP A 57 1.76 10.54 -11.76
N GLU A 58 0.67 11.27 -12.03
CA GLU A 58 -0.04 12.11 -11.05
C GLU A 58 -0.76 11.32 -9.95
N ARG A 59 -0.83 10.00 -10.09
CA ARG A 59 -1.40 9.05 -9.13
C ARG A 59 -0.37 8.13 -8.51
N THR A 60 0.91 8.26 -8.88
CA THR A 60 1.99 7.48 -8.26
C THR A 60 2.03 7.74 -6.75
N GLY A 61 2.06 6.66 -5.98
CA GLY A 61 1.97 6.68 -4.52
C GLY A 61 0.53 6.70 -4.00
N ALA A 62 -0.38 7.47 -4.62
CA ALA A 62 -1.80 7.50 -4.24
C ALA A 62 -2.53 6.18 -4.57
N LEU A 63 -2.19 5.60 -5.73
CA LEU A 63 -2.64 4.28 -6.14
C LEU A 63 -1.46 3.29 -6.10
N PRO A 64 -1.70 2.02 -5.77
CA PRO A 64 -0.64 1.03 -5.77
C PRO A 64 -0.21 0.72 -7.20
N PHE A 65 1.06 0.39 -7.39
CA PHE A 65 1.46 -0.35 -8.59
C PHE A 65 1.03 -1.82 -8.48
N LEU A 66 0.83 -2.46 -9.63
CA LEU A 66 0.53 -3.88 -9.73
C LEU A 66 1.80 -4.66 -10.04
N ILE A 67 1.95 -5.85 -9.46
CA ILE A 67 3.10 -6.72 -9.70
C ILE A 67 2.65 -8.17 -9.96
N GLN A 68 3.25 -8.79 -10.96
CA GLN A 68 3.09 -10.22 -11.24
C GLN A 68 4.46 -10.89 -11.23
N ASP A 69 4.58 -11.95 -10.43
CA ASP A 69 5.77 -12.80 -10.40
C ASP A 69 5.87 -13.64 -11.68
N VAL A 70 7.03 -13.60 -12.36
CA VAL A 70 7.31 -14.44 -13.54
C VAL A 70 8.05 -15.71 -13.11
N THR A 71 9.03 -15.55 -12.22
CA THR A 71 9.64 -16.66 -11.47
C THR A 71 8.82 -16.95 -10.21
N PRO A 72 8.88 -18.16 -9.62
CA PRO A 72 8.15 -18.46 -8.38
C PRO A 72 8.31 -17.37 -7.31
N ARG A 73 7.20 -16.96 -6.69
CA ARG A 73 7.16 -15.79 -5.79
C ARG A 73 8.11 -15.94 -4.61
N GLU A 74 8.29 -17.15 -4.09
CA GLU A 74 9.23 -17.43 -2.99
C GLU A 74 10.69 -17.09 -3.33
N LEU A 75 11.03 -17.00 -4.62
CA LEU A 75 12.36 -16.55 -5.04
C LEU A 75 12.52 -15.03 -4.87
N ARG A 76 11.45 -14.25 -5.07
CA ARG A 76 11.43 -12.79 -4.87
C ARG A 76 11.17 -12.39 -3.42
N VAL A 77 10.22 -13.06 -2.77
CA VAL A 77 9.75 -12.82 -1.41
C VAL A 77 9.94 -14.11 -0.59
N PRO A 78 11.11 -14.28 0.05
CA PRO A 78 11.42 -15.51 0.76
C PRO A 78 10.51 -15.74 1.98
N GLY A 79 10.18 -17.01 2.24
CA GLY A 79 9.38 -17.46 3.38
C GLY A 79 10.20 -18.11 4.51
N GLY A 80 9.53 -18.89 5.36
CA GLY A 80 10.17 -19.72 6.39
C GLY A 80 11.00 -18.92 7.40
N GLU A 81 12.19 -19.42 7.76
CA GLU A 81 13.09 -18.77 8.73
C GLU A 81 13.47 -17.34 8.33
N GLN A 82 13.57 -17.05 7.04
CA GLN A 82 13.91 -15.72 6.52
C GLN A 82 12.77 -14.71 6.70
N ALA A 83 11.53 -15.20 6.82
CA ALA A 83 10.36 -14.38 7.10
C ALA A 83 10.07 -14.25 8.61
N ARG A 84 10.83 -14.92 9.48
CA ARG A 84 10.68 -14.77 10.94
C ARG A 84 11.30 -13.47 11.41
N HIS A 85 10.46 -12.55 11.85
CA HIS A 85 10.92 -11.30 12.43
C HIS A 85 11.16 -11.45 13.94
N PRO A 86 12.27 -10.94 14.53
CA PRO A 86 12.52 -11.03 15.98
C PRO A 86 11.42 -10.40 16.86
N ARG A 87 10.65 -9.45 16.30
CA ARG A 87 9.49 -8.84 16.96
C ARG A 87 8.17 -9.57 16.69
N ARG A 88 8.22 -10.79 16.15
CA ARG A 88 7.04 -11.64 15.87
C ARG A 88 5.98 -10.97 15.01
N VAL A 89 6.41 -10.10 14.09
CA VAL A 89 5.54 -9.56 13.04
C VAL A 89 5.25 -10.70 12.07
N VAL A 90 3.98 -11.00 11.86
CA VAL A 90 3.52 -12.15 11.05
C VAL A 90 2.72 -11.75 9.82
N GLY A 91 2.30 -10.49 9.72
CA GLY A 91 1.53 -10.07 8.55
C GLY A 91 1.23 -8.57 8.48
N LEU A 92 0.66 -8.19 7.34
CA LEU A 92 0.11 -6.87 7.07
C LEU A 92 -1.39 -6.88 7.36
N ALA A 93 -1.88 -6.02 8.25
CA ALA A 93 -3.31 -5.87 8.50
C ALA A 93 -3.93 -4.80 7.60
N ALA A 94 -3.27 -3.64 7.50
CA ALA A 94 -3.81 -2.51 6.74
C ALA A 94 -2.72 -1.59 6.21
N VAL A 95 -3.05 -0.89 5.12
CA VAL A 95 -2.33 0.30 4.67
C VAL A 95 -3.30 1.47 4.69
N MET A 96 -2.91 2.57 5.32
CA MET A 96 -3.61 3.83 5.24
C MET A 96 -2.93 4.75 4.23
N VAL A 97 -3.71 5.32 3.33
CA VAL A 97 -3.26 6.19 2.23
C VAL A 97 -3.84 7.58 2.45
N ALA A 98 -2.97 8.57 2.64
CA ALA A 98 -3.37 9.97 2.69
C ALA A 98 -3.80 10.42 1.29
N VAL A 99 -5.00 10.97 1.19
CA VAL A 99 -5.58 11.46 -0.07
C VAL A 99 -6.09 12.88 0.08
N SER A 100 -5.85 13.70 -0.93
CA SER A 100 -6.28 15.10 -0.97
C SER A 100 -7.79 15.25 -1.19
N ASN A 101 -8.40 14.29 -1.89
CA ASN A 101 -9.84 14.23 -2.15
C ASN A 101 -10.36 12.80 -1.96
N LEU A 102 -11.16 12.60 -0.91
CA LEU A 102 -11.68 11.31 -0.49
C LEU A 102 -12.64 10.72 -1.53
N GLU A 103 -13.54 11.50 -2.10
CA GLU A 103 -14.53 10.99 -3.05
C GLU A 103 -13.89 10.55 -4.37
N SER A 104 -12.90 11.31 -4.86
CA SER A 104 -12.12 10.92 -6.04
C SER A 104 -11.37 9.62 -5.78
N ALA A 105 -10.70 9.51 -4.63
CA ALA A 105 -9.97 8.31 -4.27
C ALA A 105 -10.91 7.11 -4.10
N ILE A 106 -12.11 7.29 -3.51
CA ILE A 106 -13.11 6.21 -3.42
C ILE A 106 -13.52 5.72 -4.80
N ALA A 107 -13.75 6.63 -5.77
CA ALA A 107 -14.09 6.24 -7.14
C ALA A 107 -12.96 5.44 -7.79
N GLU A 108 -11.71 5.87 -7.62
CA GLU A 108 -10.53 5.18 -8.15
C GLU A 108 -10.34 3.80 -7.49
N TYR A 109 -10.51 3.69 -6.17
CA TYR A 109 -10.40 2.40 -5.47
C TYR A 109 -11.55 1.45 -5.77
N ARG A 110 -12.76 1.96 -6.04
CA ARG A 110 -13.86 1.14 -6.56
C ARG A 110 -13.53 0.59 -7.94
N ALA A 111 -12.92 1.40 -8.81
CA ALA A 111 -12.46 0.93 -10.12
C ALA A 111 -11.33 -0.11 -9.99
N LEU A 112 -10.36 0.14 -9.10
CA LEU A 112 -9.22 -0.72 -8.82
C LEU A 112 -9.64 -2.09 -8.27
N LEU A 113 -10.46 -2.11 -7.22
CA LEU A 113 -10.78 -3.32 -6.47
C LEU A 113 -12.06 -4.01 -6.97
N GLY A 114 -12.89 -3.32 -7.75
CA GLY A 114 -14.18 -3.85 -8.22
C GLY A 114 -15.23 -3.99 -7.12
N THR A 115 -15.00 -3.41 -5.94
CA THR A 115 -15.89 -3.46 -4.77
C THR A 115 -16.18 -2.06 -4.24
N ARG A 116 -17.20 -1.93 -3.39
CA ARG A 116 -17.46 -0.70 -2.65
C ARG A 116 -16.70 -0.70 -1.32
N GLU A 117 -16.48 0.50 -0.79
CA GLU A 117 -15.96 0.67 0.56
C GLU A 117 -16.88 -0.04 1.57
N LEU A 118 -16.27 -0.73 2.53
CA LEU A 118 -16.94 -1.41 3.63
C LEU A 118 -17.61 -0.39 4.57
N GLU A 119 -16.86 0.65 4.91
CA GLU A 119 -17.30 1.67 5.87
C GLU A 119 -16.61 3.00 5.61
N ARG A 120 -17.22 4.06 6.15
CA ARG A 120 -16.67 5.40 6.24
C ARG A 120 -16.65 5.80 7.71
N GLY A 121 -15.69 6.64 8.10
CA GLY A 121 -15.56 7.05 9.48
C GLY A 121 -14.60 8.22 9.66
N GLU A 122 -14.14 8.41 10.88
CA GLU A 122 -13.17 9.43 11.24
C GLU A 122 -12.12 8.83 12.18
N ASP A 123 -10.89 9.31 12.06
CA ASP A 123 -9.84 9.09 13.05
C ASP A 123 -9.49 10.44 13.65
N VAL A 124 -9.94 10.65 14.89
CA VAL A 124 -9.78 11.90 15.63
C VAL A 124 -8.32 12.18 15.97
N GLU A 125 -7.54 11.13 16.26
CA GLU A 125 -6.12 11.25 16.59
C GLU A 125 -5.31 11.69 15.37
N LEU A 126 -5.63 11.13 14.20
CA LEU A 126 -5.00 11.50 12.95
C LEU A 126 -5.64 12.71 12.27
N GLN A 127 -6.77 13.21 12.79
CA GLN A 127 -7.55 14.29 12.18
C GLN A 127 -7.84 14.02 10.69
N VAL A 128 -8.47 12.88 10.42
CA VAL A 128 -8.86 12.46 9.07
C VAL A 128 -10.29 11.92 9.01
N THR A 129 -10.96 12.16 7.90
CA THR A 129 -12.14 11.39 7.48
C THR A 129 -11.66 10.23 6.62
N THR A 130 -12.26 9.05 6.81
CA THR A 130 -11.77 7.81 6.21
C THR A 130 -12.81 7.05 5.40
N ALA A 131 -12.33 6.23 4.46
CA ALA A 131 -13.10 5.20 3.80
C ALA A 131 -12.27 3.92 3.70
N THR A 132 -12.85 2.77 4.04
CA THR A 132 -12.12 1.50 4.13
C THR A 132 -12.58 0.54 3.04
N PHE A 133 -11.63 -0.06 2.33
CA PHE A 133 -11.85 -1.19 1.43
C PHE A 133 -11.26 -2.47 2.00
N LEU A 134 -11.86 -3.61 1.67
CA LEU A 134 -11.32 -4.93 1.95
C LEU A 134 -10.66 -5.52 0.71
N LEU A 135 -9.52 -6.18 0.93
CA LEU A 135 -8.85 -7.02 -0.06
C LEU A 135 -8.37 -8.30 0.64
N GLY A 136 -9.22 -9.34 0.57
CA GLY A 136 -9.02 -10.55 1.37
C GLY A 136 -8.98 -10.20 2.88
N PRO A 137 -7.94 -10.62 3.63
CA PRO A 137 -7.80 -10.29 5.04
C PRO A 137 -7.25 -8.87 5.30
N HIS A 138 -6.90 -8.13 4.24
CA HIS A 138 -6.24 -6.83 4.35
C HIS A 138 -7.25 -5.69 4.20
N ARG A 139 -6.94 -4.56 4.85
CA ARG A 139 -7.69 -3.31 4.70
C ARG A 139 -6.85 -2.27 3.94
N ILE A 140 -7.50 -1.53 3.04
CA ILE A 140 -6.94 -0.28 2.51
C ILE A 140 -7.81 0.86 3.01
N VAL A 141 -7.21 1.78 3.77
CA VAL A 141 -7.91 2.90 4.42
C VAL A 141 -7.51 4.19 3.73
N LEU A 142 -8.44 4.81 3.00
CA LEU A 142 -8.26 6.14 2.45
C LEU A 142 -8.49 7.16 3.56
N ALA A 143 -7.62 8.15 3.67
CA ALA A 143 -7.64 9.13 4.75
C ALA A 143 -7.47 10.54 4.20
N GLN A 144 -8.54 11.33 4.22
CA GLN A 144 -8.49 12.75 3.88
C GLN A 144 -8.31 13.59 5.13
N PRO A 145 -7.35 14.53 5.16
CA PRO A 145 -7.18 15.45 6.28
C PRO A 145 -8.47 16.24 6.59
N SER A 146 -8.84 16.30 7.87
CA SER A 146 -9.85 17.24 8.38
C SER A 146 -9.23 18.49 9.03
N GLY A 147 -7.91 18.47 9.29
CA GLY A 147 -7.14 19.61 9.79
C GLY A 147 -5.86 19.86 8.99
N SER A 148 -5.43 21.13 8.88
CA SER A 148 -4.24 21.53 8.13
C SER A 148 -2.93 21.04 8.75
N ASP A 149 -2.91 20.80 10.07
CA ASP A 149 -1.72 20.36 10.80
C ASP A 149 -1.65 18.84 11.00
N SER A 150 -2.60 18.10 10.42
CA SER A 150 -2.65 16.66 10.57
C SER A 150 -1.46 15.95 9.90
N PRO A 151 -1.08 14.74 10.38
CA PRO A 151 -0.03 13.94 9.73
C PRO A 151 -0.31 13.69 8.24
N ALA A 152 -1.58 13.46 7.88
CA ALA A 152 -2.01 13.29 6.50
C ALA A 152 -1.79 14.58 5.68
N ALA A 153 -2.18 15.75 6.21
CA ALA A 153 -1.99 17.03 5.52
C ALA A 153 -0.50 17.33 5.30
N ARG A 154 0.35 17.03 6.30
CA ARG A 154 1.80 17.19 6.19
C ARG A 154 2.39 16.26 5.13
N ARG A 155 1.98 14.98 5.08
CA ARG A 155 2.39 14.04 4.03
C ARG A 155 2.05 14.57 2.64
N ILE A 156 0.81 15.02 2.45
CA ILE A 156 0.32 15.56 1.17
C ILE A 156 1.14 16.79 0.75
N ARG A 157 1.38 17.75 1.65
CA ARG A 157 2.20 18.92 1.32
C ARG A 157 3.65 18.58 0.91
N LEU A 158 4.26 17.59 1.56
CA LEU A 158 5.67 17.29 1.36
C LEU A 158 5.94 16.31 0.21
N ARG A 159 4.96 15.47 -0.13
CA ARG A 159 5.16 14.31 -1.00
C ARG A 159 3.95 13.96 -1.89
N GLY A 160 2.87 14.75 -1.85
CA GLY A 160 1.60 14.42 -2.49
C GLY A 160 0.83 13.33 -1.76
N ASP A 161 -0.21 12.82 -2.41
CA ASP A 161 -1.02 11.70 -1.91
C ASP A 161 -0.17 10.41 -1.81
N GLY A 162 -0.54 9.49 -0.91
CA GLY A 162 0.14 8.21 -0.78
C GLY A 162 0.22 7.65 0.64
N PRO A 163 1.03 6.60 0.87
CA PRO A 163 1.01 5.88 2.14
C PRO A 163 1.36 6.77 3.33
N LEU A 164 0.52 6.67 4.37
CA LEU A 164 0.64 7.41 5.61
C LEU A 164 1.03 6.51 6.78
N GLN A 165 0.40 5.33 6.87
CA GLN A 165 0.55 4.43 8.01
C GLN A 165 0.37 2.98 7.57
N VAL A 166 1.10 2.06 8.21
CA VAL A 166 0.97 0.61 8.01
C VAL A 166 0.59 -0.06 9.31
N ALA A 167 -0.44 -0.91 9.29
CA ALA A 167 -0.78 -1.77 10.42
C ALA A 167 -0.22 -3.17 10.21
N LEU A 168 0.50 -3.69 11.19
CA LEU A 168 1.19 -4.99 11.17
C LEU A 168 0.62 -5.89 12.27
N LEU A 169 0.39 -7.16 11.95
CA LEU A 169 -0.03 -8.19 12.91
C LEU A 169 1.18 -8.74 13.65
N VAL A 170 1.07 -8.84 14.97
CA VAL A 170 2.16 -9.26 15.86
C VAL A 170 1.67 -10.30 16.87
N GLU A 171 2.30 -11.48 16.85
CA GLU A 171 1.99 -12.53 17.81
C GLU A 171 2.48 -12.18 19.23
N GLY A 172 1.65 -12.49 20.23
CA GLY A 172 1.96 -12.26 21.64
C GLY A 172 1.91 -10.79 22.06
N LEU A 173 1.38 -9.90 21.20
CA LEU A 173 1.11 -8.52 21.56
C LEU A 173 -0.23 -8.45 22.32
N ALA A 174 -0.21 -7.92 23.55
CA ALA A 174 -1.42 -7.81 24.37
C ALA A 174 -2.36 -6.69 23.89
N GLU A 175 -1.81 -5.54 23.51
CA GLU A 175 -2.55 -4.34 23.12
C GLU A 175 -1.89 -3.63 21.94
N PRO A 176 -2.65 -2.92 21.10
CA PRO A 176 -2.11 -2.15 19.99
C PRO A 176 -1.00 -1.18 20.40
N ARG A 177 0.04 -1.05 19.58
CA ARG A 177 1.15 -0.09 19.79
C ARG A 177 1.39 0.75 18.56
N ARG A 178 1.61 2.06 18.76
CA ARG A 178 1.96 2.99 17.69
C ARG A 178 3.46 3.26 17.72
N LEU A 179 4.07 3.30 16.54
CA LEU A 179 5.49 3.57 16.35
C LEU A 179 5.67 4.54 15.18
N GLU A 180 6.60 5.49 15.31
CA GLU A 180 7.05 6.31 14.20
C GLU A 180 8.57 6.17 14.10
N ILE A 181 9.04 5.77 12.92
CA ILE A 181 10.46 5.52 12.65
C ILE A 181 10.79 6.24 11.34
N ASP A 182 11.68 7.22 11.40
CA ASP A 182 12.17 7.95 10.23
C ASP A 182 11.04 8.45 9.29
N GLY A 183 9.95 8.96 9.88
CA GLY A 183 8.79 9.48 9.16
C GLY A 183 7.80 8.43 8.63
N ALA A 184 8.04 7.14 8.89
CA ALA A 184 7.09 6.06 8.64
C ALA A 184 6.29 5.75 9.92
N ARG A 185 4.95 5.71 9.81
CA ARG A 185 4.05 5.39 10.92
C ARG A 185 3.62 3.94 10.85
N PHE A 186 3.73 3.24 11.97
CA PHE A 186 3.33 1.85 12.13
C PHE A 186 2.37 1.69 13.29
N VAL A 187 1.38 0.82 13.10
CA VAL A 187 0.52 0.32 14.18
C VAL A 187 0.73 -1.17 14.29
N LEU A 188 1.21 -1.63 15.44
CA LEU A 188 1.29 -3.05 15.75
C LEU A 188 -0.05 -3.46 16.37
N LEU A 189 -0.67 -4.48 15.80
CA LEU A 189 -1.94 -5.05 16.25
C LEU A 189 -1.68 -6.49 16.73
N PRO A 190 -2.42 -6.97 17.75
CA PRO A 190 -2.43 -8.39 18.08
C PRO A 190 -2.82 -9.23 16.85
N ALA A 191 -2.06 -10.30 16.60
CA ALA A 191 -2.34 -11.29 15.55
C ALA A 191 -3.40 -12.30 15.98
#